data_AF-A0A8D8TSM2-F1
#
_entry.id   AF-A0A8D8TSM2-F1
#
_cell.length_a   1.000
_cell.length_b   1.000
_cell.length_c   1.000
_cell.angle_alpha   90.00
_cell.angle_beta   90.00
_cell.angle_gamma   90.00
#
_symmetry.space_group_name_H-M   'P 1'
#
loop_
_entity.id
_entity.type
_entity.pdbx_description
1 polymer ?
#
loop_
_entity_poly.entity_id
_entity_poly.type
_entity_poly.pdbx_seq_one_letter_code
_entity_poly.pdbx_strand_id
1 'polypeptide(L)'
;MEIVCERFTTSKLTQFEDLASIATFGFRGEALASISHVAHLTIITKTKTSPCAYRGSYIDSKLKDPIKACAGNQGTQIIAEDLFYNIPTRRKALKSPSEEYHKIAEVVSRYAVHNPHVGFTLKKQNENLAEIRTRPNSSHSEVIGNIYGNNIARELLAVEGTEDTFKLKVSGWVTNVNFSTKKMTFLLFINHRLVDSLAIKRMIEQVYSLYLPKGSFPFVYLSLCMDPKNVDVNVHPTKHEVHFLHEDTIIERVQSMLEKTLLGSNTSRVFYTQTKLPSFSTDPVSNKSKPDLDKTNDNTLLNPKIKSNSQNNVTPAYKMVRTDALEQKLDRFLSSNGAESNVGTNQSKYKRRDIKLSSVKDLRAEIEKARSSQLMSVFRKLSFVGCATPCLFLIQHDIKLYIVNLTYVLSPSPSKSSFSWR
;
A
#
# COMPACT_ATOMS: atom_id res chain seq x y z
N MET A 1 -11.32 12.26 -31.29
CA MET A 1 -9.95 12.61 -30.84
C MET A 1 -9.96 13.96 -30.15
N GLU A 2 -10.65 14.97 -30.68
CA GLU A 2 -10.74 16.30 -30.10
C GLU A 2 -11.05 16.30 -28.60
N ILE A 3 -12.07 15.55 -28.18
CA ILE A 3 -12.54 15.52 -26.78
C ILE A 3 -11.93 14.40 -25.93
N VAL A 4 -11.01 13.58 -26.46
CA VAL A 4 -10.58 12.33 -25.79
C VAL A 4 -9.78 12.57 -24.50
N CYS A 5 -9.14 13.73 -24.41
CA CYS A 5 -8.38 14.16 -23.24
C CYS A 5 -9.15 15.16 -22.36
N GLU A 6 -10.40 15.49 -22.71
CA GLU A 6 -11.24 16.33 -21.85
C GLU A 6 -11.74 15.54 -20.63
N ARG A 7 -12.00 16.26 -19.53
CA ARG A 7 -12.51 15.64 -18.31
C ARG A 7 -13.93 15.15 -18.53
N PHE A 8 -14.25 14.01 -17.91
CA PHE A 8 -15.59 13.38 -17.93
C PHE A 8 -16.04 12.88 -19.31
N THR A 9 -15.13 12.83 -20.29
CA THR A 9 -15.44 12.25 -21.59
C THR A 9 -15.20 10.74 -21.56
N THR A 10 -16.25 9.96 -21.77
CA THR A 10 -16.16 8.50 -21.86
C THR A 10 -17.10 7.94 -22.93
N SER A 11 -16.67 6.85 -23.58
CA SER A 11 -17.51 6.08 -24.51
C SER A 11 -18.15 4.85 -23.86
N LYS A 12 -18.01 4.68 -22.54
CA LYS A 12 -18.29 3.41 -21.84
C LYS A 12 -19.59 3.40 -21.04
N LEU A 13 -20.12 4.57 -20.70
CA LEU A 13 -21.43 4.72 -20.08
C LEU A 13 -22.23 5.68 -20.93
N THR A 14 -23.49 5.35 -21.18
CA THR A 14 -24.41 6.22 -21.91
C THR A 14 -25.55 6.70 -21.02
N GLN A 15 -25.95 5.88 -20.05
CA GLN A 15 -27.05 6.16 -19.12
C GLN A 15 -26.56 6.16 -17.66
N PHE A 16 -27.33 6.79 -16.77
CA PHE A 16 -27.00 6.87 -15.34
C PHE A 16 -27.11 5.49 -14.67
N GLU A 17 -28.06 4.68 -15.11
CA GLU A 17 -28.30 3.32 -14.63
C GLU A 17 -27.10 2.40 -14.85
N ASP A 18 -26.28 2.66 -15.89
CA ASP A 18 -25.06 1.91 -16.20
C ASP A 18 -24.00 2.03 -15.08
N LEU A 19 -24.10 3.05 -14.23
CA LEU A 19 -23.22 3.27 -13.09
C LEU A 19 -23.41 2.22 -11.99
N ALA A 20 -24.59 1.58 -11.92
CA ALA A 20 -24.84 0.49 -10.98
C ALA A 20 -24.34 -0.87 -11.50
N SER A 21 -24.12 -1.01 -12.81
CA SER A 21 -23.72 -2.26 -13.48
C SER A 21 -22.32 -2.17 -14.10
N ILE A 22 -21.37 -1.52 -13.42
CA ILE A 22 -20.03 -1.27 -13.98
C ILE A 22 -19.27 -2.59 -14.19
N ALA A 23 -19.25 -3.08 -15.43
CA ALA A 23 -18.41 -4.19 -15.88
C ALA A 23 -17.11 -3.72 -16.57
N THR A 24 -16.94 -2.42 -16.81
CA THR A 24 -15.79 -1.89 -17.57
C THR A 24 -14.66 -1.43 -16.65
N PHE A 25 -13.40 -1.60 -17.06
CA PHE A 25 -12.19 -1.22 -16.29
C PHE A 25 -12.11 0.26 -15.86
N GLY A 26 -12.95 1.15 -16.38
CA GLY A 26 -13.02 2.53 -15.90
C GLY A 26 -14.10 3.31 -16.63
N PHE A 27 -14.75 4.23 -15.92
CA PHE A 27 -15.96 4.91 -16.40
C PHE A 27 -15.94 6.43 -16.17
N ARG A 28 -14.97 6.96 -15.42
CA ARG A 28 -14.96 8.39 -15.02
C ARG A 28 -14.51 9.35 -16.12
N GLY A 29 -13.88 8.86 -17.19
CA GLY A 29 -13.31 9.73 -18.23
C GLY A 29 -12.15 10.63 -17.76
N GLU A 30 -11.50 10.29 -16.63
CA GLU A 30 -10.48 11.17 -16.02
C GLU A 30 -9.04 10.74 -16.31
N ALA A 31 -8.80 9.50 -16.75
CA ALA A 31 -7.45 8.94 -16.82
C ALA A 31 -6.56 9.68 -17.83
N LEU A 32 -7.01 9.82 -19.09
CA LEU A 32 -6.24 10.50 -20.13
C LEU A 32 -6.13 12.01 -19.86
N ALA A 33 -7.21 12.62 -19.37
CA ALA A 33 -7.20 14.02 -18.94
C ALA A 33 -6.16 14.27 -17.84
N SER A 34 -6.11 13.41 -16.82
CA SER A 34 -5.15 13.52 -15.71
C SER A 34 -3.71 13.36 -16.18
N ILE A 35 -3.45 12.39 -17.08
CA ILE A 35 -2.10 12.19 -17.64
C ILE A 35 -1.69 13.39 -18.49
N SER A 36 -2.59 13.94 -19.32
CA SER A 36 -2.30 15.10 -20.16
C SER A 36 -1.98 16.38 -19.38
N HIS A 37 -2.45 16.51 -18.13
CA HIS A 37 -2.10 17.63 -17.25
C HIS A 37 -0.71 17.49 -16.63
N VAL A 38 -0.10 16.31 -16.62
CA VAL A 38 1.19 16.08 -15.95
C VAL A 38 2.28 15.56 -16.89
N ALA A 39 1.95 15.29 -18.14
CA ALA A 39 2.85 14.74 -19.16
C ALA A 39 2.48 15.27 -20.55
N HIS A 40 3.45 15.28 -21.45
CA HIS A 40 3.20 15.50 -22.87
C HIS A 40 2.64 14.21 -23.48
N LEU A 41 1.36 14.24 -23.88
CA LEU A 41 0.65 13.04 -24.31
C LEU A 41 0.43 13.07 -25.83
N THR A 42 0.85 12.01 -26.52
CA THR A 42 0.59 11.83 -27.96
C THR A 42 -0.19 10.53 -28.17
N ILE A 43 -1.33 10.63 -28.86
CA ILE A 43 -2.17 9.48 -29.23
C ILE A 43 -2.08 9.28 -30.73
N ILE A 44 -1.75 8.05 -31.14
CA ILE A 44 -1.84 7.59 -32.52
C ILE A 44 -2.90 6.50 -32.56
N THR A 45 -3.97 6.68 -33.34
CA THR A 45 -5.02 5.67 -33.44
C THR A 45 -5.51 5.49 -34.86
N LYS A 46 -5.91 4.26 -35.20
CA LYS A 46 -6.55 3.88 -36.45
C LYS A 46 -7.75 2.99 -36.14
N THR A 47 -8.90 3.37 -36.68
CA THR A 47 -10.13 2.58 -36.64
C THR A 47 -10.23 1.68 -37.88
N LYS A 48 -10.99 0.59 -37.80
CA LYS A 48 -11.11 -0.39 -38.89
C LYS A 48 -11.67 0.22 -40.18
N THR A 49 -12.50 1.25 -40.02
CA THR A 49 -13.16 1.98 -41.11
C THR A 49 -12.31 3.12 -41.67
N SER A 50 -11.33 3.64 -40.93
CA SER A 50 -10.51 4.79 -41.36
C SER A 50 -9.36 4.36 -42.29
N PRO A 51 -9.10 5.11 -43.38
CA PRO A 51 -8.06 4.76 -44.36
C PRO A 51 -6.64 4.88 -43.79
N CYS A 52 -6.37 5.96 -43.04
CA CYS A 52 -5.08 6.24 -42.41
C CYS A 52 -5.20 6.29 -40.88
N ALA A 53 -4.05 6.24 -40.21
CA ALA A 53 -3.99 6.54 -38.78
C ALA A 53 -3.94 8.05 -38.58
N TYR A 54 -4.37 8.48 -37.42
CA TYR A 54 -4.33 9.89 -37.02
C TYR A 54 -3.46 10.03 -35.78
N ARG A 55 -2.73 11.14 -35.69
CA ARG A 55 -1.90 11.53 -34.55
C ARG A 55 -2.45 12.84 -33.96
N GLY A 56 -2.73 12.83 -32.66
CA GLY A 56 -3.05 14.02 -31.88
C GLY A 56 -2.05 14.19 -30.73
N SER A 57 -1.56 15.40 -30.52
CA SER A 57 -0.70 15.77 -29.39
C SER A 57 -1.47 16.67 -28.43
N TYR A 58 -1.43 16.34 -27.15
CA TYR A 58 -2.26 16.93 -26.10
C TYR A 58 -1.38 17.50 -24.99
N ILE A 59 -1.71 18.71 -24.57
CA ILE A 59 -1.11 19.41 -23.42
C ILE A 59 -2.25 20.03 -22.62
N ASP A 60 -2.26 19.82 -21.30
CA ASP A 60 -3.29 20.36 -20.40
C ASP A 60 -4.73 20.03 -20.85
N SER A 61 -4.95 18.78 -21.27
CA SER A 61 -6.23 18.27 -21.80
C SER A 61 -6.71 18.90 -23.09
N LYS A 62 -5.90 19.77 -23.73
CA LYS A 62 -6.22 20.41 -25.00
C LYS A 62 -5.33 19.90 -26.12
N LEU A 63 -5.90 19.87 -27.32
CA LEU A 63 -5.15 19.54 -28.53
C LEU A 63 -4.19 20.70 -28.86
N LYS A 64 -2.89 20.43 -28.91
CA LYS A 64 -1.87 21.45 -29.20
C LYS A 64 -1.83 21.79 -30.69
N ASP A 65 -1.86 20.75 -31.52
CA ASP A 65 -1.71 20.82 -32.97
C ASP A 65 -2.92 20.17 -33.65
N PRO A 66 -3.34 20.64 -34.85
CA PRO A 66 -4.38 19.97 -35.60
C PRO A 66 -3.99 18.51 -35.84
N ILE A 67 -5.00 17.63 -35.85
CA ILE A 67 -4.80 16.19 -35.98
C ILE A 67 -4.07 15.92 -37.30
N LYS A 68 -2.92 15.25 -37.24
CA LYS A 68 -2.10 14.94 -38.41
C LYS A 68 -2.36 13.51 -38.86
N ALA A 69 -2.54 13.30 -40.17
CA ALA A 69 -2.55 11.97 -40.73
C ALA A 69 -1.14 11.34 -40.62
N CYS A 70 -1.07 10.08 -40.20
CA CYS A 70 0.18 9.35 -40.07
C CYS A 70 0.03 7.88 -40.49
N ALA A 71 1.16 7.22 -40.73
CA ALA A 71 1.18 5.77 -40.89
C ALA A 71 0.92 5.09 -39.55
N GLY A 72 0.12 4.02 -39.56
CA GLY A 72 -0.19 3.23 -38.38
C GLY A 72 -1.10 2.06 -38.70
N ASN A 73 -0.89 0.96 -37.99
CA ASN A 73 -1.74 -0.22 -38.07
C ASN A 73 -3.02 -0.03 -37.24
N GLN A 74 -3.99 -0.93 -37.43
CA GLN A 74 -5.21 -0.97 -36.62
C GLN A 74 -4.87 -1.04 -35.13
N GLY A 75 -5.41 -0.10 -34.34
CA GLY A 75 -5.14 -0.04 -32.90
C GLY A 75 -4.90 1.39 -32.40
N THR A 76 -4.42 1.48 -31.16
CA THR A 76 -4.09 2.75 -30.51
C THR A 76 -2.75 2.65 -29.80
N GLN A 77 -1.89 3.64 -30.01
CA GLN A 77 -0.64 3.84 -29.31
C GLN A 77 -0.75 5.14 -28.51
N ILE A 78 -0.43 5.06 -27.22
CA ILE A 78 -0.39 6.21 -26.31
C ILE A 78 1.05 6.38 -25.88
N ILE A 79 1.58 7.57 -26.11
CA ILE A 79 2.94 7.97 -25.75
C ILE A 79 2.80 9.07 -24.70
N ALA A 80 3.36 8.86 -23.52
CA ALA A 80 3.40 9.85 -22.45
C ALA A 80 4.86 10.18 -22.14
N GLU A 81 5.27 11.41 -22.45
CA GLU A 81 6.63 11.91 -22.31
C GLU A 81 6.70 12.93 -21.15
N ASP A 82 7.87 13.05 -20.53
CA ASP A 82 8.15 13.99 -19.45
C ASP A 82 7.12 13.97 -18.29
N LEU A 83 6.89 12.78 -17.72
CA LEU A 83 5.96 12.63 -16.60
C LEU A 83 6.38 13.53 -15.40
N PHE A 84 5.44 14.35 -14.93
CA PHE A 84 5.60 15.37 -13.89
C PHE A 84 6.55 16.53 -14.24
N TYR A 85 6.68 16.90 -15.52
CA TYR A 85 7.50 18.07 -15.91
C TYR A 85 7.07 19.37 -15.22
N ASN A 86 5.76 19.54 -14.99
CA ASN A 86 5.17 20.74 -14.40
C ASN A 86 5.11 20.73 -12.86
N ILE A 87 5.34 19.58 -12.21
CA ILE A 87 5.26 19.45 -10.74
C ILE A 87 6.59 18.90 -10.21
N PRO A 88 7.58 19.77 -9.91
CA PRO A 88 8.93 19.34 -9.51
C PRO A 88 8.94 18.54 -8.21
N THR A 89 8.00 18.81 -7.30
CA THR A 89 7.85 18.10 -6.02
C THR A 89 7.50 16.63 -6.23
N ARG A 90 6.59 16.33 -7.17
CA ARG A 90 6.21 14.95 -7.53
C ARG A 90 7.32 14.26 -8.31
N ARG A 91 7.99 14.97 -9.21
CA ARG A 91 9.17 14.46 -9.93
C ARG A 91 10.30 14.07 -8.97
N LYS A 92 10.56 14.84 -7.91
CA LYS A 92 11.53 14.50 -6.86
C LYS A 92 11.09 13.34 -5.96
N ALA A 93 9.79 13.08 -5.85
CA ALA A 93 9.24 11.97 -5.09
C ALA A 93 9.29 10.63 -5.85
N LEU A 94 9.56 10.64 -7.16
CA LEU A 94 9.84 9.42 -7.91
C LEU A 94 11.10 8.74 -7.36
N LYS A 95 11.05 7.42 -7.26
CA LYS A 95 12.19 6.62 -6.81
C LYS A 95 13.20 6.43 -7.95
N SER A 96 14.18 5.55 -7.72
CA SER A 96 15.14 5.19 -8.76
C SER A 96 14.42 4.67 -10.02
N PRO A 97 14.94 4.95 -11.24
CA PRO A 97 14.32 4.47 -12.48
C PRO A 97 14.12 2.95 -12.52
N SER A 98 15.05 2.20 -11.90
CA SER A 98 14.97 0.74 -11.79
C SER A 98 13.79 0.29 -10.91
N GLU A 99 13.54 0.96 -9.78
CA GLU A 99 12.41 0.64 -8.90
C GLU A 99 11.07 0.96 -9.53
N GLU A 100 10.94 2.10 -10.21
CA GLU A 100 9.69 2.46 -10.90
C GLU A 100 9.42 1.50 -12.06
N TYR A 101 10.45 1.12 -12.80
CA TYR A 101 10.34 0.10 -13.84
C TYR A 101 9.91 -1.26 -13.27
N HIS A 102 10.44 -1.68 -12.11
CA HIS A 102 10.01 -2.90 -11.44
C HIS A 102 8.53 -2.86 -11.05
N LYS A 103 8.01 -1.71 -10.57
CA LYS A 103 6.57 -1.55 -10.30
C LYS A 103 5.73 -1.66 -11.56
N ILE A 104 6.19 -1.09 -12.68
CA ILE A 104 5.52 -1.23 -13.98
C ILE A 104 5.47 -2.71 -14.39
N ALA A 105 6.61 -3.40 -14.30
CA ALA A 105 6.70 -4.83 -14.59
C ALA A 105 5.77 -5.66 -13.71
N GLU A 106 5.62 -5.31 -12.44
CA GLU A 106 4.71 -5.98 -11.51
C GLU A 106 3.24 -5.79 -11.91
N VAL A 107 2.82 -4.58 -12.29
CA VAL A 107 1.45 -4.32 -12.76
C VAL A 107 1.17 -5.06 -14.07
N VAL A 108 2.08 -4.99 -15.05
CA VAL A 108 1.94 -5.68 -16.34
C VAL A 108 1.87 -7.20 -16.14
N SER A 109 2.74 -7.75 -15.28
CA SER A 109 2.74 -9.18 -14.91
C SER A 109 1.39 -9.62 -14.37
N ARG A 110 0.81 -8.85 -13.43
CA ARG A 110 -0.49 -9.17 -12.83
C ARG A 110 -1.61 -9.20 -13.87
N TYR A 111 -1.70 -8.19 -14.73
CA TYR A 111 -2.73 -8.14 -15.79
C TYR A 111 -2.51 -9.20 -16.86
N ALA A 112 -1.27 -9.58 -17.14
CA ALA A 112 -0.94 -10.65 -18.06
C ALA A 112 -1.42 -12.01 -17.54
N VAL A 113 -1.26 -12.30 -16.25
CA VAL A 113 -1.81 -13.52 -15.63
C VAL A 113 -3.34 -13.55 -15.72
N HIS A 114 -4.00 -12.41 -15.47
CA HIS A 114 -5.47 -12.37 -15.48
C HIS A 114 -6.10 -12.50 -16.87
N ASN A 115 -5.39 -12.09 -17.93
CA ASN A 115 -5.89 -12.09 -19.31
C ASN A 115 -5.04 -12.98 -20.23
N PRO A 116 -5.13 -14.31 -20.11
CA PRO A 116 -4.30 -15.23 -20.88
C PRO A 116 -4.63 -15.26 -22.40
N HIS A 117 -5.79 -14.72 -22.77
CA HIS A 117 -6.19 -14.54 -24.17
C HIS A 117 -5.44 -13.38 -24.86
N VAL A 118 -4.84 -12.46 -24.10
CA VAL A 118 -4.10 -11.31 -24.63
C VAL A 118 -2.60 -11.52 -24.49
N GLY A 119 -1.85 -11.27 -25.56
CA GLY A 119 -0.39 -11.24 -25.51
C GLY A 119 0.13 -9.90 -24.98
N PHE A 120 0.88 -9.94 -23.88
CA PHE A 120 1.56 -8.78 -23.30
C PHE A 120 3.04 -8.81 -23.67
N THR A 121 3.61 -7.63 -23.92
CA THR A 121 5.06 -7.49 -24.13
C THR A 121 5.53 -6.23 -23.40
N LEU A 122 6.47 -6.38 -22.48
CA LEU A 122 7.16 -5.28 -21.81
C LEU A 122 8.63 -5.28 -22.22
N LYS A 123 9.11 -4.11 -22.66
CA LYS A 123 10.50 -3.89 -23.04
C LYS A 123 10.98 -2.53 -22.55
N LYS A 124 12.28 -2.45 -22.22
CA LYS A 124 12.93 -1.16 -22.00
C LYS A 124 13.26 -0.49 -23.33
N GLN A 125 13.29 0.83 -23.32
CA GLN A 125 13.77 1.57 -24.48
C GLN A 125 15.23 1.22 -24.75
N ASN A 126 15.56 0.92 -26.02
CA ASN A 126 16.88 0.48 -26.49
C ASN A 126 17.29 -0.95 -26.12
N GLU A 127 16.43 -1.72 -25.45
CA GLU A 127 16.68 -3.14 -25.18
C GLU A 127 15.81 -4.00 -26.10
N ASN A 128 16.45 -4.91 -26.84
CA ASN A 128 15.74 -5.81 -27.76
C ASN A 128 15.11 -7.00 -27.04
N LEU A 129 15.59 -7.33 -25.83
CA LEU A 129 15.02 -8.39 -25.03
C LEU A 129 13.79 -7.88 -24.29
N ALA A 130 12.64 -8.47 -24.57
CA ALA A 130 11.44 -8.25 -23.78
C ALA A 130 11.59 -8.99 -22.46
N GLU A 131 11.46 -8.28 -21.34
CA GLU A 131 11.51 -8.86 -20.00
C GLU A 131 10.28 -9.72 -19.73
N ILE A 132 9.11 -9.23 -20.16
CA ILE A 132 7.84 -9.97 -20.08
C ILE A 132 7.33 -10.14 -21.49
N ARG A 133 7.11 -11.38 -21.91
CA ARG A 133 6.46 -11.69 -23.18
C ARG A 133 5.52 -12.87 -23.00
N THR A 134 4.22 -12.64 -23.12
CA THR A 134 3.21 -13.70 -23.09
C THR A 134 2.66 -13.97 -24.48
N ARG A 135 2.35 -15.24 -24.76
CA ARG A 135 1.74 -15.65 -26.03
C ARG A 135 0.22 -15.46 -25.94
N PRO A 136 -0.44 -14.97 -27.00
CA PRO A 136 -1.89 -14.93 -27.03
C PRO A 136 -2.46 -16.35 -26.98
N ASN A 137 -3.61 -16.53 -26.32
CA ASN A 137 -4.32 -17.81 -26.17
C ASN A 137 -3.51 -18.91 -25.46
N SER A 138 -2.81 -18.57 -24.39
CA SER A 138 -2.10 -19.55 -23.53
C SER A 138 -2.96 -19.98 -22.34
N SER A 139 -2.56 -21.05 -21.66
CA SER A 139 -3.21 -21.46 -20.40
C SER A 139 -2.71 -20.58 -19.23
N HIS A 140 -3.54 -20.41 -18.18
CA HIS A 140 -3.14 -19.62 -17.01
C HIS A 140 -1.85 -20.17 -16.36
N SER A 141 -1.69 -21.50 -16.30
CA SER A 141 -0.50 -22.15 -15.75
C SER A 141 0.77 -21.85 -16.57
N GLU A 142 0.69 -21.85 -17.90
CA GLU A 142 1.80 -21.46 -18.78
C GLU A 142 2.19 -19.99 -18.61
N VAL A 143 1.20 -19.10 -18.54
CA VAL A 143 1.45 -17.66 -18.34
C VAL A 143 2.14 -17.42 -16.99
N ILE A 144 1.63 -18.03 -15.92
CA ILE A 144 2.23 -17.95 -14.58
C ILE A 144 3.65 -18.51 -14.61
N GLY A 145 3.88 -19.65 -15.27
CA GLY A 145 5.20 -20.27 -15.40
C GLY A 145 6.21 -19.42 -16.17
N ASN A 146 5.75 -18.69 -17.19
CA ASN A 146 6.60 -17.81 -17.99
C ASN A 146 6.98 -16.53 -17.22
N ILE A 147 6.06 -15.98 -16.42
CA ILE A 147 6.27 -14.73 -15.68
C ILE A 147 7.00 -14.96 -14.35
N TYR A 148 6.53 -15.93 -13.56
CA TYR A 148 7.01 -16.17 -12.19
C TYR A 148 7.99 -17.35 -12.10
N GLY A 149 8.16 -18.11 -13.19
CA GLY A 149 9.10 -19.20 -13.30
C GLY A 149 8.46 -20.59 -13.26
N ASN A 150 9.12 -21.54 -13.89
CA ASN A 150 8.58 -22.90 -14.10
C ASN A 150 8.42 -23.70 -12.80
N ASN A 151 9.13 -23.33 -11.73
CA ASN A 151 9.02 -23.99 -10.42
C ASN A 151 7.63 -23.77 -9.80
N ILE A 152 7.07 -22.56 -9.98
CA ILE A 152 5.71 -22.26 -9.50
C ILE A 152 4.69 -23.04 -10.32
N ALA A 153 4.84 -23.03 -11.66
CA ALA A 153 3.89 -23.68 -12.57
C ALA A 153 3.67 -25.17 -12.29
N ARG A 154 4.70 -25.90 -11.84
CA ARG A 154 4.60 -27.33 -11.51
C ARG A 154 3.80 -27.62 -10.24
N GLU A 155 3.79 -26.67 -9.31
CA GLU A 155 3.14 -26.81 -8.00
C GLU A 155 1.82 -26.04 -7.93
N LEU A 156 1.27 -25.61 -9.08
CA LEU A 156 -0.01 -24.91 -9.15
C LEU A 156 -1.18 -25.88 -8.99
N LEU A 157 -2.09 -25.51 -8.10
CA LEU A 157 -3.37 -26.16 -7.86
C LEU A 157 -4.48 -25.20 -8.32
N ALA A 158 -5.39 -25.70 -9.15
CA ALA A 158 -6.57 -24.95 -9.54
C ALA A 158 -7.57 -24.90 -8.39
N VAL A 159 -8.08 -23.70 -8.11
CA VAL A 159 -9.15 -23.46 -7.13
C VAL A 159 -10.34 -22.94 -7.91
N GLU A 160 -11.43 -23.71 -7.91
CA GLU A 160 -12.68 -23.32 -8.55
C GLU A 160 -13.83 -23.52 -7.56
N GLY A 161 -14.68 -22.51 -7.44
CA GLY A 161 -15.89 -22.58 -6.64
C GLY A 161 -16.96 -21.66 -7.19
N THR A 162 -18.18 -22.18 -7.22
CA THR A 162 -19.36 -21.40 -7.55
C THR A 162 -20.31 -21.43 -6.37
N GLU A 163 -20.90 -20.29 -6.06
CA GLU A 163 -21.95 -20.19 -5.06
C GLU A 163 -23.11 -19.36 -5.59
N ASP A 164 -24.29 -19.97 -5.57
CA ASP A 164 -25.50 -19.40 -6.16
C ASP A 164 -26.09 -18.27 -5.31
N THR A 165 -25.94 -18.33 -3.99
CA THR A 165 -26.52 -17.35 -3.04
C THR A 165 -26.09 -15.91 -3.32
N PHE A 166 -24.81 -15.73 -3.66
CA PHE A 166 -24.22 -14.42 -3.95
C PHE A 166 -23.81 -14.25 -5.41
N LYS A 167 -24.12 -15.25 -6.27
CA LYS A 167 -23.59 -15.38 -7.64
C LYS A 167 -22.07 -15.19 -7.67
N LEU A 168 -21.38 -15.72 -6.67
CA LEU A 168 -19.94 -15.62 -6.52
C LEU A 168 -19.31 -16.76 -7.31
N LYS A 169 -18.53 -16.42 -8.34
CA LYS A 169 -17.63 -17.35 -9.01
C LYS A 169 -16.21 -17.02 -8.58
N VAL A 170 -15.55 -17.99 -7.96
CA VAL A 170 -14.14 -17.90 -7.59
C VAL A 170 -13.37 -18.84 -8.51
N SER A 171 -12.42 -18.29 -9.24
CA SER A 171 -11.44 -19.06 -10.01
C SER A 171 -10.04 -18.59 -9.63
N GLY A 172 -9.09 -19.52 -9.54
CA GLY A 172 -7.76 -19.15 -9.09
C GLY A 172 -6.77 -20.28 -9.20
N TRP A 173 -5.52 -19.93 -8.96
CA TRP A 173 -4.39 -20.83 -8.94
C TRP A 173 -3.57 -20.56 -7.70
N VAL A 174 -3.34 -21.58 -6.90
CA VAL A 174 -2.60 -21.49 -5.64
C VAL A 174 -1.47 -22.51 -5.64
N THR A 175 -0.35 -22.20 -5.00
CA THR A 175 0.72 -23.19 -4.90
C THR A 175 0.44 -24.22 -3.82
N ASN A 176 0.88 -25.44 -4.06
CA ASN A 176 0.92 -26.51 -3.09
C ASN A 176 1.88 -26.19 -1.92
N VAL A 177 1.74 -26.93 -0.82
CA VAL A 177 2.54 -26.82 0.41
C VAL A 177 4.03 -27.09 0.19
N ASN A 178 4.37 -27.79 -0.90
CA ASN A 178 5.76 -28.10 -1.27
C ASN A 178 6.54 -26.86 -1.75
N PHE A 179 5.85 -25.84 -2.27
CA PHE A 179 6.48 -24.62 -2.76
C PHE A 179 6.43 -23.53 -1.70
N SER A 180 7.57 -22.90 -1.43
CA SER A 180 7.64 -21.75 -0.53
C SER A 180 8.61 -20.69 -1.03
N THR A 181 8.23 -19.42 -0.90
CA THR A 181 9.05 -18.26 -1.26
C THR A 181 9.17 -17.32 -0.05
N LYS A 182 10.26 -16.55 0.02
CA LYS A 182 10.49 -15.58 1.11
C LYS A 182 9.58 -14.35 1.05
N LYS A 183 9.04 -14.04 -0.13
CA LYS A 183 8.12 -12.93 -0.40
C LYS A 183 6.78 -13.49 -0.87
N MET A 184 5.68 -13.05 -0.25
CA MET A 184 4.34 -13.39 -0.69
C MET A 184 4.04 -12.72 -2.02
N THR A 185 3.65 -13.53 -3.01
CA THR A 185 3.13 -13.05 -4.29
C THR A 185 1.63 -13.34 -4.30
N PHE A 186 0.85 -12.29 -4.09
CA PHE A 186 -0.60 -12.35 -4.03
C PHE A 186 -1.20 -11.49 -5.14
N LEU A 187 -2.03 -12.11 -5.97
CA LEU A 187 -2.76 -11.47 -7.04
C LEU A 187 -4.25 -11.66 -6.80
N LEU A 188 -4.96 -10.57 -6.58
CA LEU A 188 -6.40 -10.58 -6.38
C LEU A 188 -7.07 -9.75 -7.47
N PHE A 189 -7.97 -10.38 -8.20
CA PHE A 189 -8.81 -9.74 -9.19
C PHE A 189 -10.26 -9.81 -8.75
N ILE A 190 -10.96 -8.68 -8.80
CA ILE A 190 -12.40 -8.59 -8.53
C ILE A 190 -13.05 -7.95 -9.75
N ASN A 191 -13.98 -8.65 -10.40
CA ASN A 191 -14.64 -8.18 -11.63
C ASN A 191 -13.63 -7.61 -12.64
N HIS A 192 -12.56 -8.39 -12.86
CA HIS A 192 -11.41 -8.08 -13.70
C HIS A 192 -10.47 -6.96 -13.23
N ARG A 193 -10.70 -6.32 -12.09
CA ARG A 193 -9.83 -5.26 -11.55
C ARG A 193 -8.81 -5.84 -10.58
N LEU A 194 -7.56 -5.39 -10.69
CA LEU A 194 -6.55 -5.65 -9.67
C LEU A 194 -6.90 -4.89 -8.38
N VAL A 195 -7.06 -5.62 -7.28
CA VAL A 195 -7.40 -5.08 -5.95
C VAL A 195 -6.35 -5.58 -4.96
N ASP A 196 -6.01 -4.74 -3.98
CA ASP A 196 -5.23 -5.15 -2.82
C ASP A 196 -6.16 -5.19 -1.62
N SER A 197 -6.34 -6.37 -1.02
CA SER A 197 -7.15 -6.55 0.19
C SER A 197 -6.29 -7.19 1.26
N LEU A 198 -6.05 -6.43 2.33
CA LEU A 198 -5.30 -6.91 3.49
C LEU A 198 -6.06 -8.02 4.23
N ALA A 199 -7.40 -7.98 4.23
CA ALA A 199 -8.23 -8.97 4.90
C ALA A 199 -8.08 -10.37 4.26
N ILE A 200 -8.24 -10.45 2.93
CA ILE A 200 -8.05 -11.71 2.19
C ILE A 200 -6.59 -12.18 2.29
N LYS A 201 -5.62 -11.25 2.22
CA LYS A 201 -4.20 -11.59 2.36
C LYS A 201 -3.90 -12.22 3.72
N ARG A 202 -4.39 -11.62 4.82
CA ARG A 202 -4.22 -12.16 6.19
C ARG A 202 -4.90 -13.52 6.35
N MET A 203 -6.09 -13.71 5.78
CA MET A 203 -6.76 -15.00 5.80
C MET A 203 -5.93 -16.08 5.10
N ILE A 204 -5.38 -15.80 3.91
CA ILE A 204 -4.51 -16.75 3.20
C ILE A 204 -3.27 -17.09 4.03
N GLU A 205 -2.62 -16.08 4.63
CA GLU A 205 -1.47 -16.30 5.51
C GLU A 205 -1.81 -17.20 6.71
N GLN A 206 -2.99 -17.03 7.31
CA GLN A 206 -3.47 -17.86 8.41
C GLN A 206 -3.69 -19.32 8.01
N VAL A 207 -4.31 -19.57 6.85
CA VAL A 207 -4.51 -20.94 6.36
C VAL A 207 -3.18 -21.62 6.05
N TYR A 208 -2.30 -20.92 5.33
CA TYR A 208 -0.99 -21.48 4.97
C TYR A 208 -0.02 -21.60 6.16
N SER A 209 -0.21 -20.83 7.23
CA SER A 209 0.56 -20.95 8.48
C SER A 209 0.45 -22.34 9.13
N LEU A 210 -0.61 -23.10 8.85
CA LEU A 210 -0.78 -24.46 9.36
C LEU A 210 0.08 -25.48 8.60
N TYR A 211 0.47 -25.15 7.37
CA TYR A 211 1.15 -26.07 6.44
C TYR A 211 2.60 -25.68 6.17
N LEU A 212 2.93 -24.38 6.13
CA LEU A 212 4.26 -23.87 5.79
C LEU A 212 5.05 -23.48 7.05
N PRO A 213 6.39 -23.57 7.01
CA PRO A 213 7.23 -23.06 8.07
C PRO A 213 7.10 -21.53 8.22
N LYS A 214 7.45 -21.02 9.40
CA LYS A 214 7.39 -19.58 9.70
C LYS A 214 8.30 -18.78 8.74
N GLY A 215 7.75 -17.75 8.11
CA GLY A 215 8.47 -16.88 7.16
C GLY A 215 8.49 -17.36 5.72
N SER A 216 7.69 -18.38 5.39
CA SER A 216 7.52 -18.90 4.02
C SER A 216 6.12 -18.59 3.52
N PHE A 217 6.02 -18.08 2.29
CA PHE A 217 4.77 -17.65 1.69
C PHE A 217 4.49 -18.40 0.38
N PRO A 218 3.21 -18.69 0.10
CA PRO A 218 2.78 -19.27 -1.16
C PRO A 218 2.69 -18.21 -2.27
N PHE A 219 2.53 -18.69 -3.50
CA PHE A 219 2.00 -17.89 -4.60
C PHE A 219 0.50 -18.14 -4.71
N VAL A 220 -0.28 -17.06 -4.79
CA VAL A 220 -1.74 -17.12 -4.87
C VAL A 220 -2.24 -16.14 -5.91
N TYR A 221 -2.99 -16.65 -6.87
CA TYR A 221 -3.79 -15.90 -7.82
C TYR A 221 -5.27 -16.25 -7.63
N LEU A 222 -6.09 -15.24 -7.36
CA LEU A 222 -7.54 -15.38 -7.20
C LEU A 222 -8.26 -14.37 -8.09
N SER A 223 -9.29 -14.83 -8.77
CA SER A 223 -10.23 -14.07 -9.57
C SER A 223 -11.63 -14.29 -9.03
N LEU A 224 -12.17 -13.26 -8.40
CA LEU A 224 -13.53 -13.20 -7.86
C LEU A 224 -14.42 -12.48 -8.88
N CYS A 225 -15.46 -13.17 -9.33
CA CYS A 225 -16.50 -12.59 -10.16
C CYS A 225 -17.81 -12.62 -9.38
N MET A 226 -18.39 -11.45 -9.16
CA MET A 226 -19.60 -11.28 -8.35
C MET A 226 -20.43 -10.11 -8.87
N ASP A 227 -21.71 -10.06 -8.48
CA ASP A 227 -22.59 -8.97 -8.90
C ASP A 227 -22.03 -7.62 -8.41
N PRO A 228 -21.84 -6.62 -9.31
CA PRO A 228 -21.33 -5.30 -8.93
C PRO A 228 -22.17 -4.61 -7.84
N LYS A 229 -23.43 -5.00 -7.62
CA LYS A 229 -24.25 -4.48 -6.52
C LYS A 229 -23.69 -4.82 -5.13
N ASN A 230 -22.96 -5.93 -5.01
CA ASN A 230 -22.41 -6.40 -3.74
C ASN A 230 -21.00 -5.85 -3.47
N VAL A 231 -20.48 -5.01 -4.37
CA VAL A 231 -19.09 -4.53 -4.38
C VAL A 231 -19.06 -3.03 -4.56
N ASP A 232 -18.61 -2.29 -3.55
CA ASP A 232 -18.39 -0.85 -3.70
C ASP A 232 -16.96 -0.58 -4.18
N VAL A 233 -16.84 -0.25 -5.46
CA VAL A 233 -15.59 0.10 -6.14
C VAL A 233 -15.31 1.62 -6.08
N ASN A 234 -16.22 2.42 -5.51
CA ASN A 234 -16.14 3.89 -5.52
C ASN A 234 -15.48 4.48 -4.26
N VAL A 235 -14.79 3.67 -3.45
CA VAL A 235 -14.23 4.11 -2.16
C VAL A 235 -12.94 4.93 -2.32
N HIS A 236 -12.00 4.50 -3.15
CA HIS A 236 -10.69 5.17 -3.31
C HIS A 236 -10.49 5.78 -4.71
N PRO A 237 -9.84 6.96 -4.85
CA PRO A 237 -9.54 7.58 -6.14
C PRO A 237 -8.80 6.67 -7.13
N THR A 238 -7.88 5.83 -6.65
CA THR A 238 -7.12 4.86 -7.47
C THR A 238 -7.77 3.48 -7.56
N LYS A 239 -8.91 3.24 -6.89
CA LYS A 239 -9.66 1.98 -6.89
C LYS A 239 -8.86 0.73 -6.48
N HIS A 240 -7.77 0.92 -5.74
CA HIS A 240 -6.94 -0.19 -5.24
C HIS A 240 -7.59 -0.96 -4.10
N GLU A 241 -8.51 -0.34 -3.39
CA GLU A 241 -9.25 -0.93 -2.28
C GLU A 241 -10.74 -0.96 -2.64
N VAL A 242 -11.41 -2.04 -2.23
CA VAL A 242 -12.80 -2.31 -2.51
C VAL A 242 -13.45 -2.75 -1.21
N HIS A 243 -14.62 -2.21 -0.90
CA HIS A 243 -15.41 -2.66 0.25
C HIS A 243 -16.50 -3.62 -0.22
N PHE A 244 -16.69 -4.70 0.53
CA PHE A 244 -17.74 -5.68 0.27
C PHE A 244 -18.93 -5.40 1.16
N LEU A 245 -20.14 -5.60 0.64
CA LEU A 245 -21.36 -5.52 1.45
C LEU A 245 -21.47 -6.69 2.46
N HIS A 246 -20.68 -7.75 2.27
CA HIS A 246 -20.61 -8.96 3.12
C HIS A 246 -19.18 -9.54 3.17
N GLU A 247 -18.20 -8.74 3.60
CA GLU A 247 -16.78 -9.10 3.56
C GLU A 247 -16.47 -10.41 4.30
N ASP A 248 -16.94 -10.54 5.54
CA ASP A 248 -16.62 -11.68 6.40
C ASP A 248 -17.09 -13.02 5.80
N THR A 249 -18.32 -13.08 5.32
CA THR A 249 -18.89 -14.29 4.71
C THR A 249 -18.13 -14.71 3.45
N ILE A 250 -17.71 -13.74 2.63
CA ILE A 250 -16.91 -14.01 1.42
C ILE A 250 -15.55 -14.56 1.82
N ILE A 251 -14.91 -13.97 2.83
CA ILE A 251 -13.60 -14.41 3.34
C ILE A 251 -13.68 -15.84 3.89
N GLU A 252 -14.66 -16.14 4.74
CA GLU A 252 -14.87 -17.48 5.30
C GLU A 252 -15.10 -18.53 4.19
N ARG A 253 -15.82 -18.14 3.13
CA ARG A 253 -16.09 -19.04 2.01
C ARG A 253 -14.83 -19.32 1.19
N VAL A 254 -14.07 -18.28 0.86
CA VAL A 254 -12.79 -18.42 0.15
C VAL A 254 -11.81 -19.24 1.00
N GLN A 255 -11.77 -19.00 2.30
CA GLN A 255 -10.97 -19.77 3.26
C GLN A 255 -11.34 -21.26 3.20
N SER A 256 -12.62 -21.59 3.38
CA SER A 256 -13.12 -22.97 3.36
C SER A 256 -12.80 -23.68 2.04
N MET A 257 -12.85 -22.95 0.93
CA MET A 257 -12.52 -23.51 -0.38
C MET A 257 -11.02 -23.77 -0.53
N LEU A 258 -10.20 -22.83 -0.09
CA LEU A 258 -8.74 -22.96 -0.13
C LEU A 258 -8.26 -24.12 0.77
N GLU A 259 -8.83 -24.25 1.97
CA GLU A 259 -8.58 -25.39 2.87
C GLU A 259 -8.95 -26.72 2.21
N LYS A 260 -10.12 -26.81 1.57
CA LYS A 260 -10.54 -28.04 0.84
C LYS A 260 -9.58 -28.39 -0.28
N THR A 261 -9.11 -27.42 -1.08
CA THR A 261 -8.15 -27.67 -2.15
C THR A 261 -6.79 -28.13 -1.59
N LEU A 262 -6.32 -27.54 -0.49
CA LEU A 262 -5.06 -27.92 0.17
C LEU A 262 -5.14 -29.29 0.87
N LEU A 263 -6.30 -29.65 1.42
CA LEU A 263 -6.54 -30.98 1.98
C LEU A 263 -6.59 -32.05 0.88
N GLY A 264 -7.22 -31.74 -0.25
CA GLY A 264 -7.27 -32.61 -1.42
C GLY A 264 -5.88 -32.90 -2.03
N SER A 265 -4.93 -31.95 -1.94
CA SER A 265 -3.56 -32.12 -2.46
C SER A 265 -2.57 -32.75 -1.45
N ASN A 266 -2.96 -32.90 -0.18
CA ASN A 266 -2.09 -33.44 0.88
C ASN A 266 -1.74 -34.93 0.70
N THR A 267 -2.41 -35.65 -0.20
CA THR A 267 -2.06 -37.04 -0.55
C THR A 267 -0.71 -37.15 -1.29
N SER A 268 -0.16 -36.04 -1.76
CA SER A 268 1.07 -35.97 -2.56
C SER A 268 2.27 -35.41 -1.77
N ARG A 269 2.30 -35.57 -0.43
CA ARG A 269 3.47 -35.17 0.36
C ARG A 269 4.67 -36.03 -0.02
N VAL A 270 5.58 -35.45 -0.80
CA VAL A 270 6.90 -36.03 -1.02
C VAL A 270 7.75 -35.69 0.19
N PHE A 271 7.70 -36.53 1.22
CA PHE A 271 8.66 -36.45 2.31
C PHE A 271 10.04 -36.82 1.74
N TYR A 272 10.92 -35.84 1.57
CA TYR A 272 12.34 -36.12 1.39
C TYR A 272 12.87 -36.65 2.72
N THR A 273 12.76 -37.96 2.94
CA THR A 273 13.46 -38.63 4.03
C THR A 273 14.95 -38.55 3.73
N GLN A 274 15.65 -37.65 4.41
CA GLN A 274 17.11 -37.64 4.38
C GLN A 274 17.58 -38.92 5.08
N THR A 275 17.92 -39.94 4.30
CA THR A 275 18.52 -41.17 4.81
C THR A 275 19.88 -40.81 5.40
N LYS A 276 19.96 -40.69 6.73
CA LYS A 276 21.25 -40.61 7.41
C LYS A 276 22.00 -41.91 7.11
N LEU A 277 23.01 -41.83 6.27
CA LEU A 277 23.97 -42.91 6.06
C LEU A 277 24.63 -43.23 7.42
N PRO A 278 24.67 -44.50 7.86
CA PRO A 278 25.38 -44.88 9.07
C PRO A 278 26.87 -44.66 8.84
N SER A 279 27.45 -43.70 9.55
CA SER A 279 28.89 -43.51 9.62
C SER A 279 29.50 -44.71 10.34
N PHE A 280 30.16 -45.58 9.58
CA PHE A 280 31.01 -46.66 10.07
C PHE A 280 32.12 -46.07 10.96
N SER A 281 32.10 -46.42 12.24
CA SER A 281 33.23 -46.20 13.15
C SER A 281 34.15 -47.42 13.04
N THR A 282 35.32 -47.25 12.43
CA THR A 282 36.41 -48.21 12.54
C THR A 282 37.48 -47.59 13.41
N ASP A 283 37.59 -48.10 14.65
CA ASP A 283 38.78 -47.89 15.48
C ASP A 283 40.00 -48.56 14.83
N PRO A 284 41.19 -47.94 14.92
CA PRO A 284 42.43 -48.68 14.93
C PRO A 284 43.16 -48.49 16.27
N VAL A 285 43.44 -49.61 16.94
CA VAL A 285 44.39 -49.70 18.06
C VAL A 285 45.77 -50.02 17.50
N SER A 286 46.78 -49.18 17.80
CA SER A 286 48.19 -49.60 17.97
C SER A 286 49.09 -48.47 18.51
N ASN A 287 49.31 -48.52 19.83
CA ASN A 287 50.56 -48.36 20.59
C ASN A 287 51.60 -47.23 20.32
N LYS A 288 51.73 -46.42 21.40
CA LYS A 288 52.94 -46.07 22.21
C LYS A 288 54.04 -45.15 21.64
N SER A 289 54.17 -43.99 22.31
CA SER A 289 55.33 -43.66 23.17
C SER A 289 55.00 -42.49 24.13
N LYS A 290 55.32 -42.69 25.42
CA LYS A 290 55.44 -41.67 26.52
C LYS A 290 56.82 -40.97 26.40
N PRO A 291 57.24 -39.96 27.22
CA PRO A 291 56.73 -39.47 28.52
C PRO A 291 56.70 -37.89 28.60
N ASP A 292 56.42 -37.13 29.66
CA ASP A 292 56.71 -37.18 31.11
C ASP A 292 55.79 -36.21 31.92
N LEU A 293 55.59 -36.55 33.21
CA LEU A 293 55.47 -35.77 34.48
C LEU A 293 54.95 -34.29 34.46
N ASP A 294 54.23 -33.75 35.46
CA ASP A 294 53.98 -34.14 36.85
C ASP A 294 52.77 -33.34 37.43
N LYS A 295 52.05 -33.97 38.36
CA LYS A 295 51.46 -33.46 39.62
C LYS A 295 50.56 -32.18 39.72
N THR A 296 49.36 -32.48 40.24
CA THR A 296 48.68 -31.90 41.43
C THR A 296 48.09 -30.49 41.44
N ASN A 297 46.80 -30.50 41.80
CA ASN A 297 46.06 -29.65 42.75
C ASN A 297 45.43 -28.32 42.31
N ASP A 298 44.13 -28.28 42.60
CA ASP A 298 43.34 -27.23 43.23
C ASP A 298 43.11 -25.87 42.55
N ASN A 299 41.80 -25.68 42.27
CA ASN A 299 40.96 -24.56 42.66
C ASN A 299 41.25 -23.12 42.18
N THR A 300 40.12 -22.42 42.05
CA THR A 300 39.91 -20.96 42.02
C THR A 300 40.19 -20.16 40.75
N LEU A 301 39.07 -19.61 40.23
CA LEU A 301 38.84 -18.22 39.82
C LEU A 301 40.03 -17.47 39.21
N LEU A 302 39.88 -17.06 37.94
CA LEU A 302 40.05 -15.68 37.45
C LEU A 302 40.00 -15.64 35.90
N ASN A 303 38.96 -14.98 35.39
CA ASN A 303 38.94 -14.06 34.23
C ASN A 303 39.81 -14.38 32.97
N PRO A 304 39.23 -14.41 31.76
CA PRO A 304 39.97 -14.05 30.55
C PRO A 304 39.67 -12.61 30.12
N LYS A 305 40.77 -11.87 29.95
CA LYS A 305 40.85 -10.60 29.24
C LYS A 305 40.37 -10.74 27.78
N ILE A 306 39.79 -9.63 27.35
CA ILE A 306 39.39 -9.20 26.00
C ILE A 306 40.52 -9.32 24.96
N LYS A 307 40.15 -9.75 23.74
CA LYS A 307 40.51 -9.24 22.39
C LYS A 307 40.20 -10.35 21.38
N SER A 308 39.68 -10.17 20.17
CA SER A 308 39.08 -9.06 19.43
C SER A 308 38.66 -9.69 18.09
N ASN A 309 37.41 -9.62 17.66
CA ASN A 309 37.08 -9.27 16.28
C ASN A 309 35.59 -9.06 16.07
N SER A 310 35.31 -7.92 15.46
CA SER A 310 34.03 -7.26 15.28
C SER A 310 33.35 -7.66 13.97
N GLN A 311 32.15 -8.24 14.05
CA GLN A 311 31.10 -8.04 13.04
C GLN A 311 29.72 -7.93 13.73
N ASN A 312 29.24 -6.68 13.79
CA ASN A 312 27.86 -6.18 13.76
C ASN A 312 26.72 -7.05 14.34
N ASN A 313 26.44 -6.88 15.64
CA ASN A 313 25.12 -7.11 16.21
C ASN A 313 24.46 -5.78 16.58
N VAL A 314 23.52 -5.34 15.73
CA VAL A 314 22.67 -4.16 15.96
C VAL A 314 21.70 -4.46 17.11
N THR A 315 21.79 -3.69 18.19
CA THR A 315 20.91 -3.81 19.36
C THR A 315 19.61 -3.03 19.12
N PRO A 316 18.42 -3.60 19.43
CA PRO A 316 17.14 -2.94 19.15
C PRO A 316 16.88 -1.69 20.02
N ALA A 317 16.24 -0.67 19.42
CA ALA A 317 16.16 0.71 19.91
C ALA A 317 15.54 0.90 21.31
N TYR A 318 14.68 -0.01 21.76
CA TYR A 318 14.07 0.09 23.09
C TYR A 318 15.05 -0.22 24.25
N LYS A 319 16.24 -0.76 23.94
CA LYS A 319 17.36 -0.93 24.89
C LYS A 319 18.32 0.27 24.94
N MET A 320 18.07 1.32 24.14
CA MET A 320 18.88 2.55 24.14
C MET A 320 18.27 3.69 24.98
N VAL A 321 17.29 3.39 25.83
CA VAL A 321 16.72 4.37 26.75
C VAL A 321 17.38 4.19 28.12
N ARG A 322 18.37 5.03 28.42
CA ARG A 322 19.01 5.11 29.74
C ARG A 322 18.11 5.94 30.66
N THR A 323 17.79 5.42 31.84
CA THR A 323 16.82 5.98 32.80
C THR A 323 17.47 6.42 34.11
N ASP A 324 18.74 6.83 34.07
CA ASP A 324 19.43 7.33 35.26
C ASP A 324 19.39 8.87 35.31
N ALA A 325 18.81 9.41 36.39
CA ALA A 325 18.47 10.82 36.57
C ALA A 325 19.63 11.71 37.07
N LEU A 326 20.89 11.32 36.83
CA LEU A 326 22.07 11.94 37.46
C LEU A 326 23.13 12.50 36.49
N GLU A 327 22.82 12.76 35.22
CA GLU A 327 23.74 13.46 34.31
C GLU A 327 23.19 14.76 33.69
N GLN A 328 24.12 15.70 33.47
CA GLN A 328 23.94 17.14 33.26
C GLN A 328 23.39 17.50 31.86
N LYS A 329 22.50 18.49 31.79
CA LYS A 329 21.92 19.02 30.53
C LYS A 329 22.91 19.88 29.73
N LEU A 330 22.77 19.83 28.41
CA LEU A 330 23.60 20.49 27.37
C LEU A 330 23.75 22.02 27.51
N ASP A 331 22.88 22.70 28.26
CA ASP A 331 22.91 24.17 28.42
C ASP A 331 24.17 24.69 29.15
N ARG A 332 24.91 23.81 29.84
CA ARG A 332 26.16 24.19 30.53
C ARG A 332 27.38 24.27 29.60
N PHE A 333 27.30 23.68 28.41
CA PHE A 333 28.38 23.74 27.40
C PHE A 333 28.41 25.07 26.63
N LEU A 334 27.31 25.84 26.65
CA LEU A 334 27.20 27.11 25.92
C LEU A 334 27.51 28.34 26.80
N SER A 335 27.80 28.15 28.09
CA SER A 335 27.88 29.24 29.07
C SER A 335 29.24 29.39 29.76
N SER A 336 30.31 28.77 29.26
CA SER A 336 31.65 28.99 29.80
C SER A 336 32.68 29.16 28.68
N ASN A 337 32.90 30.42 28.29
CA ASN A 337 34.22 30.96 27.97
C ASN A 337 34.10 32.49 27.91
N GLY A 338 34.47 33.13 29.03
CA GLY A 338 34.85 34.53 29.03
C GLY A 338 36.36 34.63 28.96
N ALA A 339 36.90 35.19 27.87
CA ALA A 339 37.85 36.31 27.88
C ALA A 339 38.34 36.62 26.45
N GLU A 340 37.93 37.82 26.00
CA GLU A 340 38.62 38.77 25.11
C GLU A 340 39.23 38.33 23.78
N SER A 341 38.63 38.81 22.68
CA SER A 341 39.34 39.68 21.72
C SER A 341 38.38 40.30 20.70
N ASN A 342 38.61 41.60 20.44
CA ASN A 342 38.01 42.43 19.41
C ASN A 342 37.93 41.72 18.05
N VAL A 343 36.83 41.93 17.30
CA VAL A 343 36.83 42.39 15.88
C VAL A 343 35.38 42.61 15.41
N GLY A 344 35.11 43.84 14.95
CA GLY A 344 34.40 44.08 13.68
C GLY A 344 32.89 43.91 13.66
N THR A 345 32.19 45.02 13.88
CA THR A 345 30.89 45.30 13.26
C THR A 345 30.84 44.88 11.80
N ASN A 346 29.90 44.01 11.45
CA ASN A 346 29.20 44.06 10.16
C ASN A 346 27.76 43.62 10.33
N GLN A 347 26.90 44.63 10.51
CA GLN A 347 25.46 44.51 10.40
C GLN A 347 25.10 44.09 8.97
N SER A 348 24.51 42.90 8.80
CA SER A 348 23.63 42.64 7.66
C SER A 348 22.18 42.65 8.13
N LYS A 349 21.45 43.58 7.52
CA LYS A 349 20.10 44.05 7.84
C LYS A 349 19.05 42.92 7.80
N TYR A 350 18.53 42.54 8.96
CA TYR A 350 17.13 42.14 9.07
C TYR A 350 16.42 43.10 10.01
N LYS A 351 15.67 44.05 9.43
CA LYS A 351 14.81 44.97 10.18
C LYS A 351 13.65 44.15 10.73
N ARG A 352 13.78 43.62 11.95
CA ARG A 352 12.69 42.94 12.66
C ARG A 352 11.57 43.97 12.83
N ARG A 353 10.47 43.79 12.10
CA ARG A 353 9.29 44.63 12.27
C ARG A 353 8.66 44.23 13.60
N ASP A 354 8.57 45.16 14.53
CA ASP A 354 7.75 44.98 15.72
C ASP A 354 6.28 44.95 15.28
N ILE A 355 5.74 43.74 15.12
CA ILE A 355 4.32 43.55 14.82
C ILE A 355 3.57 43.79 16.13
N LYS A 356 3.12 45.03 16.34
CA LYS A 356 2.13 45.33 17.37
C LYS A 356 0.82 44.69 16.94
N LEU A 357 0.50 43.50 17.48
CA LEU A 357 -0.76 42.77 17.26
C LEU A 357 -1.94 43.51 17.93
N SER A 358 -2.23 44.73 17.50
CA SER A 358 -3.40 45.47 17.97
C SER A 358 -4.69 44.78 17.52
N SER A 359 -4.76 44.32 16.27
CA SER A 359 -5.94 43.62 15.73
C SER A 359 -6.36 42.38 16.52
N VAL A 360 -5.40 41.59 17.04
CA VAL A 360 -5.71 40.41 17.86
C VAL A 360 -6.12 40.81 19.28
N LYS A 361 -5.55 41.89 19.83
CA LYS A 361 -5.97 42.43 21.12
C LYS A 361 -7.35 43.05 21.07
N ASP A 362 -7.67 43.76 19.98
CA ASP A 362 -8.95 44.39 19.74
C ASP A 362 -10.04 43.34 19.54
N LEU A 363 -9.77 42.30 18.72
CA LEU A 363 -10.68 41.17 18.55
C LEU A 363 -10.92 40.42 19.88
N ARG A 364 -9.88 40.26 20.71
CA ARG A 364 -10.01 39.62 22.02
C ARG A 364 -10.82 40.48 23.00
N ALA A 365 -10.65 41.80 22.97
CA ALA A 365 -11.43 42.73 23.78
C ALA A 365 -12.90 42.81 23.32
N GLU A 366 -13.17 42.69 22.03
CA GLU A 366 -14.51 42.63 21.45
C GLU A 366 -15.22 41.33 21.83
N ILE A 367 -14.53 40.19 21.77
CA ILE A 367 -15.03 38.90 22.25
C ILE A 367 -15.28 38.91 23.77
N GLU A 368 -14.41 39.57 24.56
CA GLU A 368 -14.63 39.73 26.00
C GLU A 368 -15.81 40.66 26.31
N LYS A 369 -16.07 41.69 25.51
CA LYS A 369 -17.27 42.55 25.63
C LYS A 369 -18.56 41.85 25.21
N ALA A 370 -18.51 40.98 24.20
CA ALA A 370 -19.66 40.21 23.72
C ALA A 370 -19.99 39.00 24.62
N ARG A 371 -19.21 38.77 25.68
CA ARG A 371 -19.32 37.59 26.55
C ARG A 371 -20.38 37.80 27.63
N SER A 372 -21.43 36.97 27.61
CA SER A 372 -22.39 36.89 28.72
C SER A 372 -21.75 36.23 29.95
N SER A 373 -21.72 36.94 31.08
CA SER A 373 -21.13 36.48 32.34
C SER A 373 -21.91 35.30 32.95
N GLN A 374 -23.23 35.27 32.78
CA GLN A 374 -24.09 34.18 33.26
C GLN A 374 -23.80 32.86 32.54
N LEU A 375 -23.75 32.87 31.20
CA LEU A 375 -23.50 31.64 30.43
C LEU A 375 -22.12 31.05 30.78
N MET A 376 -21.14 31.91 31.01
CA MET A 376 -19.77 31.49 31.33
C MET A 376 -19.63 30.97 32.76
N SER A 377 -20.40 31.48 33.71
CA SER A 377 -20.49 30.89 35.06
C SER A 377 -21.08 29.48 35.01
N VAL A 378 -22.07 29.25 34.13
CA VAL A 378 -22.64 27.93 33.88
C VAL A 378 -21.57 27.02 33.28
N PHE A 379 -20.93 27.41 32.17
CA PHE A 379 -19.89 26.60 31.54
C PHE A 379 -18.69 26.30 32.44
N ARG A 380 -18.33 27.20 33.38
CA ARG A 380 -17.21 26.99 34.31
C ARG A 380 -17.52 25.97 35.41
N LYS A 381 -18.80 25.74 35.71
CA LYS A 381 -19.27 24.81 36.75
C LYS A 381 -19.83 23.50 36.19
N LEU A 382 -19.78 23.29 34.87
CA LEU A 382 -20.21 22.06 34.25
C LEU A 382 -19.25 20.92 34.59
N SER A 383 -19.76 19.86 35.22
CA SER A 383 -19.05 18.59 35.33
C SER A 383 -19.53 17.66 34.21
N PHE A 384 -18.59 17.07 33.49
CA PHE A 384 -18.89 16.03 32.52
C PHE A 384 -19.18 14.72 33.27
N VAL A 385 -20.35 14.12 33.03
CA VAL A 385 -20.78 12.90 33.71
C VAL A 385 -20.57 11.67 32.84
N GLY A 386 -20.86 11.75 31.55
CA GLY A 386 -20.69 10.61 30.65
C GLY A 386 -21.28 10.80 29.25
N CYS A 387 -21.02 9.83 28.39
CA CYS A 387 -21.53 9.76 27.03
C CYS A 387 -22.62 8.68 26.96
N ALA A 388 -23.84 9.04 26.54
CA ALA A 388 -24.93 8.08 26.40
C ALA A 388 -24.95 7.42 25.01
N THR A 389 -24.44 8.11 23.99
CA THR A 389 -24.41 7.69 22.58
C THR A 389 -23.34 8.55 21.88
N PRO A 390 -22.69 8.13 20.77
CA PRO A 390 -21.60 8.91 20.14
C PRO A 390 -21.92 10.39 19.83
N CYS A 391 -23.20 10.76 19.75
CA CYS A 391 -23.67 12.11 19.47
C CYS A 391 -24.26 12.86 20.69
N LEU A 392 -24.45 12.21 21.85
CA LEU A 392 -25.20 12.73 23.00
C LEU A 392 -24.37 12.64 24.30
N PHE A 393 -24.14 13.80 24.91
CA PHE A 393 -23.32 13.96 26.11
C PHE A 393 -24.18 14.40 27.28
N LEU A 394 -23.93 13.84 28.45
CA LEU A 394 -24.59 14.21 29.71
C LEU A 394 -23.68 15.15 30.49
N ILE A 395 -24.19 16.33 30.81
CA ILE A 395 -23.48 17.36 31.55
C ILE A 395 -24.30 17.76 32.77
N GLN A 396 -23.67 17.81 33.94
CA GLN A 396 -24.32 18.22 35.17
C GLN A 396 -23.90 19.65 35.54
N HIS A 397 -24.88 20.45 35.97
CA HIS A 397 -24.64 21.74 36.61
C HIS A 397 -25.45 21.82 37.90
N ASP A 398 -24.76 21.91 39.02
CA ASP A 398 -25.30 21.81 40.38
C ASP A 398 -26.17 20.54 40.56
N ILE A 399 -27.49 20.70 40.70
CA ILE A 399 -28.47 19.62 40.97
C ILE A 399 -29.17 19.15 39.68
N LYS A 400 -28.95 19.82 38.54
CA LYS A 400 -29.63 19.54 37.27
C LYS A 400 -28.71 18.84 36.29
N LEU A 401 -29.27 17.87 35.58
CA LEU A 401 -28.57 17.06 34.59
C LEU A 401 -29.13 17.37 33.20
N TYR A 402 -28.23 17.69 32.27
CA TYR A 402 -28.55 18.16 30.92
C TYR A 402 -28.01 17.19 29.88
N ILE A 403 -28.79 16.94 28.82
CA ILE A 403 -28.35 16.21 27.65
C ILE A 403 -28.03 17.21 26.55
N VAL A 404 -26.81 17.14 26.02
CA VAL A 404 -26.31 18.02 24.96
C VAL A 404 -26.01 17.18 23.72
N ASN A 405 -26.59 17.58 22.59
CA ASN A 405 -26.32 16.98 21.30
C ASN A 405 -25.10 17.65 20.65
N LEU A 406 -24.06 16.88 20.38
CA LEU A 406 -22.77 17.36 19.87
C LEU A 406 -22.86 17.91 18.44
N THR A 407 -23.86 17.48 17.66
CA THR A 407 -24.03 17.93 16.26
C THR A 407 -24.29 19.43 16.14
N TYR A 408 -25.00 20.03 17.12
CA TYR A 408 -25.26 21.47 17.13
C TYR A 408 -24.08 22.30 17.67
N VAL A 409 -23.23 21.72 18.50
CA VAL A 409 -22.08 22.43 19.10
C VAL A 409 -20.91 22.54 18.13
N LEU A 410 -20.72 21.55 17.26
CA LEU A 410 -19.63 21.51 16.29
C LEU A 410 -19.98 22.11 14.91
N SER A 411 -21.24 22.48 14.65
CA SER A 411 -21.64 23.17 13.43
C SER A 411 -21.81 24.68 13.66
N PRO A 412 -20.79 25.54 13.39
CA PRO A 412 -20.98 26.97 13.38
C PRO A 412 -21.64 27.35 12.05
N SER A 413 -22.97 27.23 11.96
CA SER A 413 -23.72 27.90 10.89
C SER A 413 -24.50 29.06 11.51
N PRO A 414 -24.25 30.32 11.10
CA PRO A 414 -24.95 31.47 11.65
C PRO A 414 -26.24 31.66 10.86
N SER A 415 -27.28 30.86 11.12
CA SER A 415 -28.63 31.30 10.78
C SER A 415 -29.70 30.48 11.51
N LYS A 416 -30.65 31.22 12.09
CA LYS A 416 -31.95 30.80 12.64
C LYS A 416 -31.95 30.28 14.08
N SER A 417 -32.07 31.27 14.96
CA SER A 417 -32.83 31.23 16.20
C SER A 417 -34.13 30.42 16.06
N SER A 418 -34.21 29.29 16.74
CA SER A 418 -35.47 28.70 17.22
C SER A 418 -35.16 27.81 18.43
N PHE A 419 -35.05 28.45 19.61
CA PHE A 419 -35.14 27.72 20.87
C PHE A 419 -36.62 27.36 21.08
N SER A 420 -37.00 26.11 20.85
CA SER A 420 -38.27 25.58 21.37
C SER A 420 -38.01 24.89 22.71
N TRP A 421 -38.60 25.44 23.77
CA TRP A 421 -38.62 24.83 25.09
C TRP A 421 -39.78 23.84 25.19
N ARG A 422 -39.47 22.57 25.52
CA ARG A 422 -40.37 21.66 26.23
C ARG A 422 -39.56 20.86 27.22
#